data_AF-A0A661L6B8-F1
#
_entry.id   AF-A0A661L6B8-F1
#
_cell.length_a   1.000
_cell.length_b   1.000
_cell.length_c   1.000
_cell.angle_alpha   90.00
_cell.angle_beta   90.00
_cell.angle_gamma   90.00
#
_symmetry.space_group_name_H-M   'P 1'
#
loop_
_entity.id
_entity.type
_entity.pdbx_description
1 polymer ?
#
loop_
_entity_poly.entity_id
_entity_poly.type
_entity_poly.pdbx_seq_one_letter_code
_entity_poly.pdbx_strand_id
1 'polypeptide(L)'
;MKKLLALIVAVAFMALSVPVYAHFQMIYSPDSVPKSKKINLKLVFTHPFEAGHTMDIGKDENGKIHPPIAFGEMHKGKKKDLLNKLTPITFTSLTNSGRAFEANVRLKGMGDHIFYFVPAPYYEKSEDIYIQHCTKVIFNVAGAPTDWDQPVGDPLPVEILPLDKPYALWTGNVFRGIVTCKGKPVSYAEIEVEYLNHDVAGNAFAKEAKVEAPHDALVTMTIKADVNGVFAFGIPRAGWWGFAALGAGGELKHNGKELSQDAVIWVQALDMK
;
A
#
# COMPACT_ATOMS: atom_id res chain seq x y z
N MET A 1 -17.73 15.87 -44.19
CA MET A 1 -18.11 16.37 -42.85
C MET A 1 -18.34 15.24 -41.83
N LYS A 2 -19.28 14.30 -42.03
CA LYS A 2 -19.53 13.20 -41.06
C LYS A 2 -18.30 12.32 -40.74
N LYS A 3 -17.47 11.99 -41.74
CA LYS A 3 -16.22 11.22 -41.55
C LYS A 3 -15.14 11.99 -40.79
N LEU A 4 -15.07 13.31 -40.97
CA LEU A 4 -14.12 14.18 -40.26
C LEU A 4 -14.54 14.37 -38.79
N LEU A 5 -15.85 14.50 -38.54
CA LEU A 5 -16.40 14.58 -37.19
C LEU A 5 -16.20 13.27 -36.41
N ALA A 6 -16.39 12.12 -37.06
CA ALA A 6 -16.13 10.81 -36.45
C ALA A 6 -14.64 10.60 -36.12
N LEU A 7 -13.73 11.08 -36.98
CA LEU A 7 -12.29 11.03 -36.74
C LEU A 7 -11.88 11.95 -35.57
N ILE A 8 -12.44 13.16 -35.48
CA ILE A 8 -12.19 14.09 -34.37
C ILE A 8 -12.69 13.52 -33.04
N VAL A 9 -13.87 12.89 -33.03
CA VAL A 9 -14.42 12.22 -31.83
C VAL A 9 -13.55 11.02 -31.43
N ALA A 10 -13.09 10.21 -32.38
CA ALA A 10 -12.21 9.07 -32.10
C ALA A 10 -10.84 9.50 -31.56
N VAL A 11 -10.24 10.57 -32.12
CA VAL A 11 -8.99 11.15 -31.62
C VAL A 11 -9.18 11.79 -30.24
N ALA A 12 -10.31 12.44 -29.99
CA ALA A 12 -10.66 12.99 -28.67
C ALA A 12 -10.86 11.89 -27.61
N PHE A 13 -11.41 10.72 -27.99
CA PHE A 13 -11.55 9.58 -27.07
C PHE A 13 -10.20 8.90 -26.76
N MET A 14 -9.25 8.86 -27.70
CA MET A 14 -7.89 8.36 -27.43
C MET A 14 -7.05 9.33 -26.59
N ALA A 15 -7.36 10.63 -26.62
CA ALA A 15 -6.66 11.65 -25.83
C ALA A 15 -7.13 11.74 -24.37
N LEU A 16 -8.11 10.93 -23.96
CA LEU A 16 -8.71 10.93 -22.62
C LEU A 16 -8.35 9.69 -21.79
N SER A 17 -7.36 8.89 -22.20
CA SER A 17 -6.78 7.87 -21.31
C SER A 17 -5.99 8.59 -20.20
N VAL A 18 -6.71 9.04 -19.18
CA VAL A 18 -6.07 9.45 -17.93
C VAL A 18 -5.47 8.17 -17.34
N PRO A 19 -4.16 8.11 -17.12
CA PRO A 19 -3.58 6.98 -16.40
C PRO A 19 -4.29 6.87 -15.05
N VAL A 20 -4.96 5.74 -14.83
CA VAL A 20 -5.46 5.37 -13.51
C VAL A 20 -4.24 4.83 -12.78
N TYR A 21 -3.61 5.68 -11.98
CA TYR A 21 -2.47 5.29 -11.17
C TYR A 21 -2.96 4.52 -9.96
N ALA A 22 -2.29 3.41 -9.65
CA ALA A 22 -2.61 2.64 -8.46
C ALA A 22 -2.44 3.51 -7.22
N HIS A 23 -3.46 3.49 -6.38
CA HIS A 23 -3.37 4.11 -5.09
C HIS A 23 -2.60 3.16 -4.15
N PHE A 24 -1.82 3.69 -3.21
CA PHE A 24 -1.19 2.87 -2.18
C PHE A 24 -1.29 3.53 -0.82
N GLN A 25 -1.83 2.79 0.15
CA GLN A 25 -1.74 3.17 1.55
C GLN A 25 -0.41 2.65 2.08
N MET A 26 0.47 3.56 2.44
CA MET A 26 1.78 3.28 3.01
C MET A 26 1.69 3.23 4.53
N ILE A 27 2.51 2.36 5.13
CA ILE A 27 2.97 2.48 6.51
C ILE A 27 4.50 2.45 6.43
N TYR A 28 5.13 3.62 6.47
CA TYR A 28 6.52 3.80 6.08
C TYR A 28 7.43 4.16 7.26
N SER A 29 8.58 3.50 7.31
CA SER A 29 9.80 3.95 7.98
C SER A 29 10.99 3.60 7.08
N PRO A 30 12.15 4.27 7.19
CA PRO A 30 13.25 4.07 6.25
C PRO A 30 13.73 2.61 6.14
N ASP A 31 13.83 1.91 7.27
CA ASP A 31 14.40 0.57 7.34
C ASP A 31 13.42 -0.43 7.95
N SER A 32 13.19 -1.55 7.27
CA SER A 32 12.43 -2.71 7.76
C SER A 32 13.18 -3.46 8.89
N VAL A 33 14.50 -3.30 8.97
CA VAL A 33 15.34 -3.79 10.08
C VAL A 33 16.00 -2.59 10.78
N PRO A 34 15.24 -1.83 11.57
CA PRO A 34 15.70 -0.55 12.09
C PRO A 34 16.81 -0.73 13.13
N LYS A 35 17.84 0.14 13.05
CA LYS A 35 18.91 0.19 14.05
C LYS A 35 18.45 0.76 15.39
N SER A 36 17.41 1.59 15.37
CA SER A 36 16.79 2.19 16.56
C SER A 36 15.51 1.46 16.90
N LYS A 37 15.28 1.24 18.21
CA LYS A 37 13.99 0.74 18.70
C LYS A 37 12.90 1.81 18.71
N LYS A 38 13.24 3.08 18.53
CA LYS A 38 12.28 4.18 18.36
C LYS A 38 12.20 4.51 16.87
N ILE A 39 11.03 4.36 16.29
CA ILE A 39 10.78 4.68 14.88
C ILE A 39 9.59 5.62 14.77
N ASN A 40 9.61 6.44 13.73
CA ASN A 40 8.46 7.21 13.29
C ASN A 40 7.88 6.50 12.08
N LEU A 41 6.57 6.24 12.14
CA LEU A 41 5.80 5.65 11.05
C LEU A 41 5.03 6.77 10.35
N LYS A 42 5.13 6.83 9.02
CA LYS A 42 4.29 7.69 8.17
C LYS A 42 3.20 6.86 7.53
N LEU A 43 1.95 7.29 7.68
CA LEU A 43 0.79 6.66 7.08
C LEU A 43 0.25 7.61 6.02
N VAL A 44 0.50 7.28 4.76
CA VAL A 44 0.27 8.17 3.61
C VAL A 44 -0.49 7.40 2.55
N PHE A 45 -1.49 8.03 1.92
CA PHE A 45 -2.22 7.44 0.80
C PHE A 45 -1.85 8.21 -0.47
N THR A 46 -1.14 7.56 -1.41
CA THR A 46 -0.49 8.25 -2.55
C THR A 46 -0.10 7.30 -3.69
N HIS A 47 0.54 7.83 -4.74
CA HIS A 47 1.17 7.09 -5.85
C HIS A 47 2.70 7.04 -5.64
N PRO A 48 3.26 5.94 -5.10
CA PRO A 48 4.63 5.89 -4.61
C PRO A 48 5.71 5.87 -5.71
N PHE A 49 5.41 5.40 -6.92
CA PHE A 49 6.38 5.41 -8.01
C PHE A 49 6.61 6.82 -8.58
N GLU A 50 5.56 7.60 -8.77
CA GLU A 50 5.67 8.95 -9.35
C GLU A 50 5.85 10.04 -8.30
N ALA A 51 5.63 9.71 -7.00
CA ALA A 51 5.36 10.72 -5.98
C ALA A 51 4.29 11.72 -6.45
N GLY A 52 3.24 11.18 -7.08
CA GLY A 52 2.12 11.91 -7.67
C GLY A 52 1.10 12.37 -6.63
N HIS A 53 -0.19 12.32 -6.95
CA HIS A 53 -1.24 12.76 -6.03
C HIS A 53 -1.14 12.11 -4.63
N THR A 54 -1.24 12.93 -3.57
CA THR A 54 -1.48 12.47 -2.20
C THR A 54 -2.95 12.68 -1.87
N MET A 55 -3.63 11.60 -1.52
CA MET A 55 -5.04 11.61 -1.15
C MET A 55 -5.22 12.01 0.31
N ASP A 56 -6.34 12.66 0.61
CA ASP A 56 -6.78 12.86 1.98
C ASP A 56 -7.35 11.55 2.54
N ILE A 57 -6.65 10.92 3.49
CA ILE A 57 -7.10 9.65 4.08
C ILE A 57 -8.50 9.79 4.67
N GLY A 58 -9.43 8.94 4.23
CA GLY A 58 -10.81 8.88 4.74
C GLY A 58 -11.74 9.97 4.20
N LYS A 59 -11.38 10.65 3.11
CA LYS A 59 -12.26 11.63 2.43
C LYS A 59 -13.42 10.92 1.72
N ASP A 60 -14.66 11.31 2.04
CA ASP A 60 -15.86 10.81 1.36
C ASP A 60 -16.25 11.65 0.12
N GLU A 61 -17.33 11.25 -0.55
CA GLU A 61 -17.88 11.91 -1.74
C GLU A 61 -18.24 13.39 -1.54
N ASN A 62 -18.52 13.79 -0.30
CA ASN A 62 -18.85 15.16 0.08
C ASN A 62 -17.62 15.95 0.56
N GLY A 63 -16.43 15.35 0.49
CA GLY A 63 -15.18 15.94 0.96
C GLY A 63 -14.99 15.90 2.47
N LYS A 64 -15.86 15.21 3.22
CA LYS A 64 -15.71 15.07 4.67
C LYS A 64 -14.65 14.02 4.98
N ILE A 65 -13.76 14.35 5.92
CA ILE A 65 -12.71 13.45 6.40
C ILE A 65 -13.22 12.65 7.60
N HIS A 66 -13.24 11.32 7.46
CA HIS A 66 -13.60 10.40 8.54
C HIS A 66 -12.35 9.85 9.24
N PRO A 67 -12.41 9.59 10.56
CA PRO A 67 -11.28 9.04 11.30
C PRO A 67 -10.94 7.62 10.84
N PRO A 68 -9.67 7.18 10.98
CA PRO A 68 -9.32 5.79 10.71
C PRO A 68 -10.06 4.82 11.63
N ILE A 69 -10.30 3.61 11.11
CA ILE A 69 -11.02 2.54 11.82
C ILE A 69 -10.07 1.82 12.77
N ALA A 70 -8.85 1.52 12.33
CA ALA A 70 -7.87 0.82 13.14
C ALA A 70 -6.43 1.25 12.82
N PHE A 71 -5.60 1.29 13.86
CA PHE A 71 -4.15 1.30 13.75
C PHE A 71 -3.58 0.53 14.94
N GLY A 72 -2.69 -0.42 14.69
CA GLY A 72 -2.17 -1.23 15.77
C GLY A 72 -0.88 -1.96 15.43
N GLU A 73 -0.40 -2.69 16.43
CA GLU A 73 0.82 -3.50 16.38
C GLU A 73 0.47 -4.91 16.85
N MET A 74 0.89 -5.92 16.08
CA MET A 74 0.97 -7.31 16.53
C MET A 74 2.43 -7.69 16.77
N HIS A 75 2.72 -8.23 17.95
CA HIS A 75 4.03 -8.74 18.32
C HIS A 75 3.88 -9.95 19.25
N LYS A 76 4.47 -11.09 18.87
CA LYS A 76 4.39 -12.38 19.59
C LYS A 76 2.96 -12.78 19.91
N GLY A 77 2.10 -12.75 18.89
CA GLY A 77 0.66 -13.04 18.96
C GLY A 77 -0.16 -12.03 19.77
N LYS A 78 0.43 -10.97 20.33
CA LYS A 78 -0.30 -9.95 21.10
C LYS A 78 -0.56 -8.73 20.24
N LYS A 79 -1.83 -8.36 20.14
CA LYS A 79 -2.27 -7.13 19.49
C LYS A 79 -2.34 -5.97 20.48
N LYS A 80 -1.93 -4.80 20.03
CA LYS A 80 -2.01 -3.55 20.75
C LYS A 80 -2.66 -2.50 19.85
N ASP A 81 -3.73 -1.90 20.34
CA ASP A 81 -4.34 -0.74 19.73
C ASP A 81 -3.41 0.48 19.89
N LEU A 82 -3.15 1.16 18.78
CA LEU A 82 -2.33 2.35 18.67
C LEU A 82 -3.09 3.52 18.02
N LEU A 83 -4.41 3.43 17.81
CA LEU A 83 -5.19 4.47 17.14
C LEU A 83 -5.00 5.85 17.80
N ASN A 84 -4.90 5.88 19.13
CA ASN A 84 -4.63 7.09 19.92
C ASN A 84 -3.19 7.64 19.80
N LYS A 85 -2.30 6.97 19.07
CA LYS A 85 -0.93 7.42 18.75
C LYS A 85 -0.82 8.12 17.42
N LEU A 86 -1.86 8.04 16.58
CA LEU A 86 -1.88 8.74 15.30
C LEU A 86 -1.93 10.25 15.55
N THR A 87 -0.97 10.95 14.96
CA THR A 87 -0.93 12.40 14.88
C THR A 87 -1.24 12.80 13.45
N PRO A 88 -2.28 13.62 13.19
CA PRO A 88 -2.54 14.12 11.85
C PRO A 88 -1.37 14.94 11.33
N ILE A 89 -1.00 14.72 10.06
CA ILE A 89 0.01 15.50 9.36
C ILE A 89 -0.52 15.87 7.97
N THR A 90 0.12 16.85 7.35
CA THR A 90 0.00 17.09 5.91
C THR A 90 1.25 16.51 5.26
N PHE A 91 1.07 15.64 4.26
CA PHE A 91 2.15 15.09 3.47
C PHE A 91 2.18 15.74 2.09
N THR A 92 3.35 16.18 1.65
CA THR A 92 3.53 16.89 0.37
C THR A 92 4.21 15.99 -0.66
N SER A 93 3.52 15.74 -1.76
CA SER A 93 4.08 15.06 -2.93
C SER A 93 4.57 16.07 -3.96
N LEU A 94 4.88 15.61 -5.18
CA LEU A 94 5.32 16.48 -6.25
C LEU A 94 4.18 17.27 -6.89
N THR A 95 2.93 16.81 -6.73
CA THR A 95 1.76 17.41 -7.38
C THR A 95 0.82 18.14 -6.42
N ASN A 96 0.74 17.73 -5.15
CA ASN A 96 -0.12 18.37 -4.15
C ASN A 96 0.33 18.05 -2.71
N SER A 97 -0.48 18.48 -1.74
CA SER A 97 -0.41 17.99 -0.37
C SER A 97 -1.73 17.34 0.02
N GLY A 98 -1.68 16.29 0.84
CA GLY A 98 -2.85 15.58 1.34
C GLY A 98 -2.74 15.25 2.83
N ARG A 99 -3.89 14.99 3.46
CA ARG A 99 -3.99 14.62 4.87
C ARG A 99 -3.53 13.19 5.09
N ALA A 100 -2.56 13.05 5.99
CA ALA A 100 -1.92 11.80 6.36
C ALA A 100 -1.84 11.70 7.89
N PHE A 101 -1.23 10.62 8.38
CA PHE A 101 -0.94 10.45 9.80
C PHE A 101 0.53 10.07 10.04
N GLU A 102 1.01 10.32 11.25
CA GLU A 102 2.24 9.73 11.74
C GLU A 102 2.07 9.12 13.12
N ALA A 103 2.94 8.18 13.47
CA ALA A 103 3.01 7.61 14.81
C ALA A 103 4.45 7.39 15.24
N ASN A 104 4.82 7.96 16.39
CA ASN A 104 6.07 7.62 17.06
C ASN A 104 5.86 6.38 17.94
N VAL A 105 6.56 5.30 17.60
CA VAL A 105 6.41 4.00 18.27
C VAL A 105 7.74 3.50 18.81
N ARG A 106 7.68 2.58 19.78
CA ARG A 106 8.85 1.92 20.35
C ARG A 106 8.70 0.41 20.19
N LEU A 107 9.58 -0.19 19.39
CA LEU A 107 9.69 -1.63 19.19
C LEU A 107 10.19 -2.28 20.48
N LYS A 108 9.28 -2.91 21.21
CA LYS A 108 9.57 -3.55 22.51
C LYS A 108 9.77 -5.06 22.32
N GLY A 109 11.02 -5.49 22.36
CA GLY A 109 11.37 -6.90 22.23
C GLY A 109 12.30 -7.13 21.03
N MET A 110 12.68 -8.37 20.85
CA MET A 110 13.25 -8.88 19.59
C MET A 110 12.14 -9.64 18.87
N GLY A 111 12.19 -9.67 17.54
CA GLY A 111 11.16 -10.33 16.74
C GLY A 111 10.54 -9.41 15.70
N ASP A 112 9.45 -9.90 15.14
CA ASP A 112 8.63 -9.18 14.17
C ASP A 112 7.65 -8.25 14.87
N HIS A 113 7.58 -7.01 14.39
CA HIS A 113 6.61 -6.01 14.80
C HIS A 113 5.74 -5.69 13.59
N ILE A 114 4.52 -6.22 13.58
CA ILE A 114 3.58 -6.07 12.46
C ILE A 114 2.70 -4.87 12.74
N PHE A 115 2.87 -3.79 11.99
CA PHE A 115 1.97 -2.65 12.06
C PHE A 115 0.89 -2.80 11.00
N TYR A 116 -0.34 -2.51 11.38
CA TYR A 116 -1.50 -2.56 10.49
C TYR A 116 -2.33 -1.29 10.59
N PHE A 117 -2.98 -0.94 9.49
CA PHE A 117 -3.82 0.24 9.37
C PHE A 117 -5.06 -0.04 8.51
N VAL A 118 -6.21 0.43 8.99
CA VAL A 118 -7.48 0.38 8.27
C VAL A 118 -8.07 1.80 8.26
N PRO A 119 -8.02 2.51 7.12
CA PRO A 119 -8.65 3.82 7.01
C PRO A 119 -10.18 3.69 6.89
N ALA A 120 -10.89 4.80 7.11
CA ALA A 120 -12.24 4.91 6.58
C ALA A 120 -12.21 4.85 5.04
N PRO A 121 -13.25 4.33 4.37
CA PRO A 121 -13.32 4.30 2.92
C PRO A 121 -13.09 5.69 2.31
N TYR A 122 -12.17 5.75 1.33
CA TYR A 122 -11.88 6.95 0.56
C TYR A 122 -12.69 6.93 -0.74
N TYR A 123 -13.33 8.03 -1.09
CA TYR A 123 -14.05 8.15 -2.35
C TYR A 123 -13.12 8.54 -3.50
N GLU A 124 -12.97 7.65 -4.49
CA GLU A 124 -12.23 7.92 -5.71
C GLU A 124 -13.19 8.43 -6.80
N LYS A 125 -13.06 9.72 -7.10
CA LYS A 125 -13.99 10.43 -7.99
C LYS A 125 -13.85 9.97 -9.45
N SER A 126 -12.65 9.61 -9.89
CA SER A 126 -12.40 9.21 -11.28
C SER A 126 -13.07 7.90 -11.64
N GLU A 127 -13.24 7.00 -10.67
CA GLU A 127 -13.85 5.67 -10.83
C GLU A 127 -15.27 5.58 -10.27
N ASP A 128 -15.75 6.59 -9.54
CA ASP A 128 -17.05 6.61 -8.86
C ASP A 128 -17.22 5.48 -7.82
N ILE A 129 -16.12 5.04 -7.20
CA ILE A 129 -16.08 3.98 -6.18
C ILE A 129 -15.50 4.48 -4.85
N TYR A 130 -15.60 3.64 -3.82
CA TYR A 130 -14.81 3.77 -2.61
C TYR A 130 -13.64 2.79 -2.61
N ILE A 131 -12.51 3.22 -2.05
CA ILE A 131 -11.30 2.43 -1.86
C ILE A 131 -11.01 2.31 -0.36
N GLN A 132 -10.65 1.11 0.10
CA GLN A 132 -10.20 0.86 1.46
C GLN A 132 -9.01 -0.10 1.47
N HIS A 133 -7.82 0.48 1.65
CA HIS A 133 -6.58 -0.30 1.75
C HIS A 133 -6.32 -0.77 3.18
N CYS A 134 -6.56 -2.05 3.41
CA CYS A 134 -6.22 -2.77 4.62
C CYS A 134 -4.73 -3.12 4.58
N THR A 135 -3.90 -2.28 5.21
CA THR A 135 -2.45 -2.30 5.01
C THR A 135 -1.74 -2.94 6.19
N LYS A 136 -0.69 -3.72 5.92
CA LYS A 136 0.30 -4.10 6.93
C LYS A 136 1.75 -3.98 6.46
N VAL A 137 2.65 -3.82 7.41
CA VAL A 137 4.11 -3.81 7.21
C VAL A 137 4.78 -4.49 8.40
N ILE A 138 5.90 -5.15 8.18
CA ILE A 138 6.64 -5.87 9.22
C ILE A 138 8.02 -5.21 9.40
N PHE A 139 8.31 -4.79 10.63
CA PHE A 139 9.65 -4.39 11.04
C PHE A 139 10.25 -5.46 11.93
N ASN A 140 11.49 -5.86 11.67
CA ASN A 140 12.16 -6.88 12.46
C ASN A 140 13.26 -6.29 13.35
N VAL A 141 13.27 -6.71 14.61
CA VAL A 141 14.33 -6.38 15.56
C VAL A 141 15.23 -7.59 15.77
N ALA A 142 16.52 -7.41 15.45
CA ALA A 142 17.61 -8.35 15.71
C ALA A 142 17.57 -9.68 14.93
N GLY A 143 16.87 -9.72 13.79
CA GLY A 143 16.86 -10.85 12.86
C GLY A 143 16.06 -12.08 13.32
N ALA A 144 15.40 -12.01 14.48
CA ALA A 144 14.64 -13.14 15.03
C ALA A 144 13.27 -13.23 14.33
N PRO A 145 12.95 -14.31 13.60
CA PRO A 145 11.61 -14.48 13.05
C PRO A 145 10.64 -14.95 14.14
N THR A 146 9.47 -14.33 14.24
CA THR A 146 8.43 -14.67 15.21
C THR A 146 7.03 -14.75 14.62
N ASP A 147 6.54 -13.67 13.98
CA ASP A 147 5.13 -13.50 13.62
C ASP A 147 4.93 -13.20 12.12
N TRP A 148 6.01 -13.04 11.34
CA TRP A 148 5.97 -12.55 9.96
C TRP A 148 4.99 -13.30 9.05
N ASP A 149 4.78 -14.60 9.25
CA ASP A 149 3.89 -15.47 8.47
C ASP A 149 2.49 -15.64 9.09
N GLN A 150 2.20 -14.93 10.19
CA GLN A 150 0.92 -15.02 10.88
C GLN A 150 -0.08 -13.96 10.36
N PRO A 151 -1.38 -14.30 10.27
CA PRO A 151 -2.41 -13.31 10.03
C PRO A 151 -2.51 -12.35 11.22
N VAL A 152 -2.72 -11.07 10.95
CA VAL A 152 -3.18 -10.14 11.99
C VAL A 152 -4.62 -10.48 12.37
N GLY A 153 -5.43 -10.91 11.39
CA GLY A 153 -6.87 -11.09 11.51
C GLY A 153 -7.56 -9.77 11.84
N ASP A 154 -8.72 -9.86 12.50
CA ASP A 154 -9.49 -8.70 12.97
C ASP A 154 -8.59 -7.63 13.64
N PRO A 155 -8.56 -6.37 13.17
CA PRO A 155 -9.53 -5.72 12.28
C PRO A 155 -9.21 -5.70 10.78
N LEU A 156 -8.25 -6.50 10.29
CA LEU A 156 -7.96 -6.64 8.85
C LEU A 156 -8.87 -7.72 8.23
N PRO A 157 -9.92 -7.34 7.47
CA PRO A 157 -10.79 -8.31 6.80
C PRO A 157 -10.08 -9.00 5.63
N VAL A 158 -9.08 -8.33 5.03
CA VAL A 158 -8.28 -8.82 3.91
C VAL A 158 -6.81 -8.64 4.23
N GLU A 159 -5.98 -9.61 3.82
CA GLU A 159 -4.54 -9.61 4.09
C GLU A 159 -3.77 -10.30 2.99
N ILE A 160 -2.52 -9.87 2.76
CA ILE A 160 -1.51 -10.66 2.08
C ILE A 160 -0.66 -11.37 3.14
N LEU A 161 -0.70 -12.70 3.20
CA LEU A 161 0.18 -13.49 4.05
C LEU A 161 1.49 -13.75 3.31
N PRO A 162 2.64 -13.25 3.79
CA PRO A 162 3.90 -13.47 3.11
C PRO A 162 4.35 -14.93 3.23
N LEU A 163 4.89 -15.48 2.15
CA LEU A 163 5.59 -16.78 2.14
C LEU A 163 7.11 -16.62 2.22
N ASP A 164 7.60 -15.39 2.12
CA ASP A 164 8.99 -14.99 2.27
C ASP A 164 9.06 -13.83 3.26
N LYS A 165 10.05 -13.81 4.16
CA LYS A 165 10.15 -12.77 5.21
C LYS A 165 10.24 -11.37 4.58
N PRO A 166 9.28 -10.45 4.84
CA PRO A 166 9.23 -9.14 4.16
C PRO A 166 10.41 -8.20 4.38
N TYR A 167 11.24 -8.47 5.38
CA TYR A 167 12.43 -7.70 5.76
C TYR A 167 13.75 -8.41 5.42
N ALA A 168 13.70 -9.61 4.84
CA ALA A 168 14.90 -10.43 4.54
C ALA A 168 14.93 -10.81 3.06
N LEU A 169 14.85 -9.79 2.20
CA LEU A 169 14.89 -9.93 0.76
C LEU A 169 16.16 -9.25 0.22
N TRP A 170 16.92 -9.97 -0.61
CA TRP A 170 17.96 -9.36 -1.43
C TRP A 170 17.36 -8.89 -2.75
N THR A 171 17.97 -7.90 -3.38
CA THR A 171 17.70 -7.59 -4.80
C THR A 171 17.87 -8.86 -5.64
N GLY A 172 16.89 -9.14 -6.49
CA GLY A 172 16.81 -10.38 -7.29
C GLY A 172 16.04 -11.52 -6.62
N ASN A 173 15.69 -11.42 -5.33
CA ASN A 173 14.82 -12.41 -4.70
C ASN A 173 13.40 -12.38 -5.28
N VAL A 174 12.71 -13.50 -5.13
CA VAL A 174 11.26 -13.58 -5.36
C VAL A 174 10.55 -13.38 -4.03
N PHE A 175 9.57 -12.46 -4.01
CA PHE A 175 8.60 -12.35 -2.94
C PHE A 175 7.32 -13.07 -3.34
N ARG A 176 6.79 -13.91 -2.45
CA ARG A 176 5.52 -14.60 -2.64
C ARG A 176 4.58 -14.26 -1.49
N GLY A 177 3.29 -14.22 -1.80
CA GLY A 177 2.24 -14.00 -0.82
C GLY A 177 0.96 -14.75 -1.15
N ILE A 178 0.13 -14.97 -0.13
CA ILE A 178 -1.23 -15.51 -0.27
C ILE A 178 -2.20 -14.39 0.01
N VAL A 179 -3.01 -14.01 -0.97
CA VAL A 179 -4.13 -13.07 -0.76
C VAL A 179 -5.23 -13.80 0.00
N THR A 180 -5.71 -13.20 1.07
CA THR A 180 -6.75 -13.78 1.92
C THR A 180 -7.85 -12.79 2.26
N CYS A 181 -9.06 -13.29 2.41
CA CYS A 181 -10.22 -12.59 2.94
C CYS A 181 -10.81 -13.43 4.07
N LYS A 182 -10.87 -12.86 5.28
CA LYS A 182 -11.33 -13.55 6.51
C LYS A 182 -10.59 -14.87 6.74
N GLY A 183 -9.28 -14.87 6.46
CA GLY A 183 -8.40 -16.04 6.60
C GLY A 183 -8.54 -17.11 5.51
N LYS A 184 -9.40 -16.91 4.50
CA LYS A 184 -9.53 -17.82 3.36
C LYS A 184 -8.81 -17.26 2.14
N PRO A 185 -8.10 -18.09 1.35
CA PRO A 185 -7.46 -17.60 0.14
C PRO A 185 -8.43 -17.00 -0.88
N VAL A 186 -8.00 -15.95 -1.56
CA VAL A 186 -8.73 -15.30 -2.66
C VAL A 186 -8.09 -15.74 -3.97
N SER A 187 -8.72 -16.69 -4.65
CA SER A 187 -8.26 -17.19 -5.94
C SER A 187 -8.23 -16.07 -6.97
N TYR A 188 -7.21 -16.08 -7.84
CA TYR A 188 -7.17 -15.21 -9.02
C TYR A 188 -7.25 -13.71 -8.72
N ALA A 189 -6.93 -13.30 -7.48
CA ALA A 189 -6.85 -11.89 -7.12
C ALA A 189 -5.87 -11.17 -8.06
N GLU A 190 -6.23 -9.97 -8.48
CA GLU A 190 -5.35 -9.06 -9.19
C GLU A 190 -4.52 -8.28 -8.17
N ILE A 191 -3.21 -8.17 -8.41
CA ILE A 191 -2.28 -7.50 -7.49
C ILE A 191 -1.52 -6.44 -8.26
N GLU A 192 -1.67 -5.19 -7.82
CA GLU A 192 -0.83 -4.08 -8.26
C GLU A 192 0.47 -4.05 -7.46
N VAL A 193 1.57 -3.76 -8.15
CA VAL A 193 2.92 -3.74 -7.60
C VAL A 193 3.60 -2.43 -7.95
N GLU A 194 4.07 -1.71 -6.93
CA GLU A 194 4.80 -0.46 -7.11
C GLU A 194 6.07 -0.37 -6.27
N TYR A 195 7.04 0.37 -6.81
CA TYR A 195 8.29 0.71 -6.13
C TYR A 195 8.18 2.10 -5.49
N LEU A 196 8.64 2.23 -4.25
CA LEU A 196 8.81 3.54 -3.60
C LEU A 196 10.02 4.27 -4.19
N ASN A 197 9.76 4.96 -5.29
CA ASN A 197 10.79 5.52 -6.16
C ASN A 197 11.40 6.82 -5.64
N HIS A 198 10.70 7.51 -4.75
CA HIS A 198 11.17 8.75 -4.12
C HIS A 198 11.46 8.53 -2.64
N ASP A 199 12.54 9.11 -2.15
CA ASP A 199 12.81 9.10 -0.71
C ASP A 199 11.79 9.96 0.05
N VAL A 200 11.45 9.55 1.27
CA VAL A 200 10.60 10.35 2.16
C VAL A 200 11.49 11.17 3.10
N ALA A 201 11.43 12.48 2.98
CA ALA A 201 12.16 13.44 3.80
C ALA A 201 11.17 14.29 4.62
N GLY A 202 11.13 14.06 5.93
CA GLY A 202 10.14 14.70 6.79
C GLY A 202 8.72 14.27 6.44
N ASN A 203 7.86 15.22 6.08
CA ASN A 203 6.48 14.98 5.62
C ASN A 203 6.35 15.25 4.11
N ALA A 204 7.37 14.87 3.32
CA ALA A 204 7.32 15.07 1.88
C ALA A 204 8.13 14.00 1.13
N PHE A 205 7.83 13.82 -0.16
CA PHE A 205 8.72 13.14 -1.08
C PHE A 205 9.89 14.05 -1.49
N ALA A 206 11.07 13.46 -1.62
CA ALA A 206 12.20 14.06 -2.30
C ALA A 206 11.86 14.22 -3.79
N LYS A 207 12.34 15.31 -4.40
CA LYS A 207 12.09 15.60 -5.82
C LYS A 207 12.74 14.60 -6.76
N GLU A 208 13.91 14.08 -6.37
CA GLU A 208 14.69 13.16 -7.20
C GLU A 208 14.08 11.75 -7.13
N ALA A 209 13.80 11.20 -8.30
CA ALA A 209 13.41 9.80 -8.47
C ALA A 209 14.65 8.89 -8.49
N LYS A 210 14.54 7.68 -7.96
CA LYS A 210 15.61 6.67 -8.00
C LYS A 210 15.72 5.99 -9.36
N VAL A 211 14.61 5.88 -10.09
CA VAL A 211 14.49 5.29 -11.42
C VAL A 211 13.47 6.03 -12.27
N GLU A 212 13.60 5.86 -13.58
CA GLU A 212 12.61 6.26 -14.58
C GLU A 212 12.02 5.01 -15.22
N ALA A 213 10.69 4.94 -15.32
CA ALA A 213 10.01 3.86 -16.03
C ALA A 213 10.13 4.10 -17.54
N PRO A 214 10.56 3.11 -18.34
CA PRO A 214 10.63 3.30 -19.79
C PRO A 214 9.24 3.25 -20.47
N HIS A 215 8.19 2.95 -19.72
CA HIS A 215 6.80 2.89 -20.18
C HIS A 215 5.82 3.00 -18.99
N ASP A 216 4.66 3.61 -19.17
CA ASP A 216 3.66 3.83 -18.10
C ASP A 216 3.20 2.52 -17.42
N ALA A 217 3.08 1.44 -18.19
CA ALA A 217 2.78 0.09 -17.67
C ALA A 217 3.86 -0.49 -16.71
N LEU A 218 4.97 0.22 -16.48
CA LEU A 218 6.01 -0.12 -15.51
C LEU A 218 6.04 0.82 -14.31
N VAL A 219 5.18 1.86 -14.29
CA VAL A 219 4.91 2.68 -13.11
C VAL A 219 4.20 1.82 -12.08
N THR A 220 3.05 1.27 -12.48
CA THR A 220 2.29 0.25 -11.75
C THR A 220 2.29 -1.03 -12.57
N MET A 221 2.79 -2.13 -11.99
CA MET A 221 2.70 -3.44 -12.63
C MET A 221 1.55 -4.24 -12.04
N THR A 222 0.86 -5.01 -12.89
CA THR A 222 -0.23 -5.88 -12.45
C THR A 222 0.16 -7.34 -12.62
N ILE A 223 0.00 -8.12 -11.55
CA ILE A 223 0.17 -9.58 -11.54
C ILE A 223 -1.10 -10.24 -11.03
N LYS A 224 -1.18 -11.58 -11.14
CA LYS A 224 -2.35 -12.33 -10.73
C LYS A 224 -1.97 -13.49 -9.82
N ALA A 225 -2.75 -13.69 -8.77
CA ALA A 225 -2.64 -14.87 -7.93
C ALA A 225 -3.17 -16.13 -8.65
N ASP A 226 -2.73 -17.30 -8.20
CA ASP A 226 -3.22 -18.59 -8.67
C ASP A 226 -4.56 -18.97 -8.00
N VAL A 227 -5.00 -20.22 -8.23
CA VAL A 227 -6.24 -20.76 -7.66
C VAL A 227 -6.23 -20.81 -6.13
N ASN A 228 -5.05 -20.86 -5.50
CA ASN A 228 -4.87 -20.87 -4.05
C ASN A 228 -4.60 -19.47 -3.49
N GLY A 229 -4.79 -18.41 -4.29
CA GLY A 229 -4.50 -17.04 -3.90
C GLY A 229 -3.01 -16.73 -3.78
N VAL A 230 -2.13 -17.61 -4.26
CA VAL A 230 -0.68 -17.43 -4.21
C VAL A 230 -0.21 -16.58 -5.40
N PHE A 231 0.58 -15.54 -5.15
CA PHE A 231 1.29 -14.82 -6.19
C PHE A 231 2.81 -14.85 -5.96
N ALA A 232 3.57 -14.50 -6.99
CA ALA A 232 5.02 -14.36 -6.93
C ALA A 232 5.47 -13.15 -7.73
N PHE A 233 6.48 -12.44 -7.24
CA PHE A 233 7.10 -11.30 -7.92
C PHE A 233 8.61 -11.29 -7.71
N GLY A 234 9.40 -11.19 -8.78
CA GLY A 234 10.85 -11.03 -8.70
C GLY A 234 11.19 -9.56 -8.47
N ILE A 235 11.98 -9.25 -7.43
CA ILE A 235 12.29 -7.87 -7.03
C ILE A 235 13.54 -7.38 -7.77
N PRO A 236 13.42 -6.50 -8.78
CA PRO A 236 14.55 -6.13 -9.62
C PRO A 236 15.49 -5.10 -8.97
N ARG A 237 15.09 -4.47 -7.86
CA ARG A 237 15.83 -3.37 -7.24
C ARG A 237 15.64 -3.31 -5.73
N ALA A 238 16.70 -2.90 -5.01
CA ALA A 238 16.62 -2.59 -3.59
C ALA A 238 15.69 -1.39 -3.30
N GLY A 239 15.03 -1.45 -2.14
CA GLY A 239 14.09 -0.45 -1.65
C GLY A 239 12.76 -1.06 -1.25
N TRP A 240 11.77 -0.19 -1.03
CA TRP A 240 10.42 -0.57 -0.62
C TRP A 240 9.54 -0.89 -1.83
N TRP A 241 8.81 -2.00 -1.74
CA TRP A 241 7.87 -2.47 -2.75
C TRP A 241 6.51 -2.71 -2.10
N GLY A 242 5.46 -2.12 -2.70
CA GLY A 242 4.08 -2.27 -2.29
C GLY A 242 3.38 -3.31 -3.16
N PHE A 243 2.53 -4.13 -2.53
CA PHE A 243 1.64 -5.08 -3.21
C PHE A 243 0.22 -4.83 -2.73
N ALA A 244 -0.70 -4.50 -3.64
CA ALA A 244 -2.10 -4.24 -3.36
C ALA A 244 -2.99 -5.23 -4.11
N ALA A 245 -3.63 -6.16 -3.40
CA ALA A 245 -4.58 -7.09 -3.98
C ALA A 245 -5.98 -6.45 -4.02
N LEU A 246 -6.37 -6.02 -5.21
CA LEU A 246 -7.60 -5.25 -5.46
C LEU A 246 -8.85 -6.12 -5.27
N GLY A 247 -9.90 -5.53 -4.69
CA GLY A 247 -11.20 -6.17 -4.50
C GLY A 247 -11.15 -7.45 -3.66
N ALA A 248 -10.09 -7.67 -2.87
CA ALA A 248 -9.90 -8.89 -2.09
C ALA A 248 -11.06 -9.16 -1.12
N GLY A 249 -11.79 -8.11 -0.71
CA GLY A 249 -12.98 -8.21 0.14
C GLY A 249 -14.21 -8.82 -0.53
N GLY A 250 -14.17 -9.01 -1.86
CA GLY A 250 -15.30 -9.42 -2.68
C GLY A 250 -16.22 -8.26 -3.04
N GLU A 251 -17.44 -8.57 -3.48
CA GLU A 251 -18.44 -7.56 -3.86
C GLU A 251 -19.00 -6.84 -2.62
N LEU A 252 -18.52 -5.63 -2.39
CA LEU A 252 -18.92 -4.79 -1.25
C LEU A 252 -19.48 -3.45 -1.72
N LYS A 253 -20.26 -2.80 -0.86
CA LYS A 253 -20.77 -1.45 -1.08
C LYS A 253 -20.56 -0.55 0.13
N HIS A 254 -20.29 0.72 -0.13
CA HIS A 254 -20.28 1.79 0.86
C HIS A 254 -21.09 2.98 0.32
N ASN A 255 -22.07 3.45 1.09
CA ASN A 255 -22.99 4.54 0.69
C ASN A 255 -23.60 4.35 -0.70
N GLY A 256 -23.96 3.11 -1.05
CA GLY A 256 -24.60 2.78 -2.32
C GLY A 256 -23.65 2.61 -3.52
N LYS A 257 -22.37 2.94 -3.37
CA LYS A 257 -21.31 2.76 -4.39
C LYS A 257 -20.48 1.52 -4.09
N GLU A 258 -19.77 1.02 -5.10
CA GLU A 258 -18.83 -0.09 -4.94
C GLU A 258 -17.72 0.27 -3.93
N LEU A 259 -17.26 -0.74 -3.18
CA LEU A 259 -16.13 -0.63 -2.27
C LEU A 259 -15.04 -1.63 -2.68
N SER A 260 -13.95 -1.14 -3.25
CA SER A 260 -12.71 -1.92 -3.38
C SER A 260 -12.06 -2.02 -2.00
N GLN A 261 -12.18 -3.19 -1.37
CA GLN A 261 -11.51 -3.49 -0.10
C GLN A 261 -10.27 -4.34 -0.38
N ASP A 262 -9.11 -3.70 -0.25
CA ASP A 262 -7.87 -4.21 -0.83
C ASP A 262 -6.89 -4.61 0.28
N ALA A 263 -6.17 -5.71 0.05
CA ALA A 263 -5.12 -6.15 0.95
C ALA A 263 -3.79 -5.55 0.50
N VAL A 264 -3.13 -4.79 1.38
CA VAL A 264 -1.85 -4.15 1.04
C VAL A 264 -0.74 -4.63 1.96
N ILE A 265 0.41 -5.01 1.39
CA ILE A 265 1.63 -5.27 2.14
C ILE A 265 2.82 -4.53 1.53
N TRP A 266 3.69 -4.01 2.39
CA TRP A 266 4.96 -3.40 2.00
C TRP A 266 6.13 -4.28 2.45
N VAL A 267 7.08 -4.52 1.55
CA VAL A 267 8.30 -5.31 1.79
C VAL A 267 9.52 -4.50 1.40
N GLN A 268 10.69 -4.82 1.96
CA GLN A 268 11.93 -4.14 1.63
C GLN A 268 12.99 -5.13 1.14
N ALA A 269 13.55 -4.85 -0.04
CA ALA A 269 14.73 -5.53 -0.55
C ALA A 269 16.00 -4.69 -0.30
N LEU A 270 17.11 -5.35 -0.01
CA LEU A 270 18.42 -4.74 0.20
C LEU A 270 19.43 -5.28 -0.83
N ASP A 271 20.50 -4.54 -1.10
CA ASP A 271 21.60 -5.02 -1.94
C ASP A 271 22.64 -5.79 -1.12
N MET A 272 23.23 -6.83 -1.74
CA MET A 272 24.45 -7.44 -1.25
C MET A 272 25.60 -6.41 -1.32
N LYS A 273 26.48 -6.41 -0.31
CA LYS A 273 27.64 -5.50 -0.24
C LYS A 273 28.93 -6.28 -0.19
#